data_AF-A0A372DFR6-F1
#
_entry.id   AF-A0A372DFR6-F1
#
_cell.length_a   1.000
_cell.length_b   1.000
_cell.length_c   1.000
_cell.angle_alpha   90.00
_cell.angle_beta   90.00
_cell.angle_gamma   90.00
#
_symmetry.space_group_name_H-M   'P 1'
#
loop_
_entity.id
_entity.type
_entity.pdbx_description
1 polymer ?
#
loop_
_entity_poly.entity_id
_entity_poly.type
_entity_poly.pdbx_seq_one_letter_code
_entity_poly.pdbx_strand_id
1 'polypeptide(L)' 'MSIDNADRFLIAAAQSEQIRQYFKSVKTPQEFADVACRLGYEFSPEDLKMAVAEHSQNVTQRRHTGVWEWLRTVPWIER' A
#
# COMPACT_ATOMS: atom_id res chain seq x y z
N MET A 1 4.23 14.89 2.59
CA MET A 1 3.82 13.47 2.54
C MET A 1 2.85 13.24 3.70
N SER A 2 1.75 12.52 3.48
CA SER A 2 0.65 12.41 4.46
C SER A 2 0.05 11.02 4.45
N ILE A 3 -0.27 10.49 5.64
CA ILE A 3 -0.97 9.21 5.86
C ILE A 3 -2.32 9.17 5.11
N ASP A 4 -3.00 10.30 4.95
CA ASP A 4 -4.27 10.40 4.21
C ASP A 4 -4.13 9.93 2.74
N ASN A 5 -2.99 10.19 2.10
CA ASN A 5 -2.73 9.72 0.75
C ASN A 5 -2.50 8.21 0.70
N ALA A 6 -1.85 7.64 1.72
CA ALA A 6 -1.65 6.20 1.84
C ALA A 6 -2.99 5.49 2.09
N ASP A 7 -3.88 6.07 2.89
CA ASP A 7 -5.24 5.58 3.13
C ASP A 7 -6.07 5.54 1.83
N ARG A 8 -6.12 6.66 1.12
CA ARG A 8 -6.79 6.76 -0.20
C ARG A 8 -6.25 5.75 -1.20
N PHE A 9 -4.94 5.55 -1.21
CA PHE A 9 -4.30 4.53 -2.03
C PHE A 9 -4.77 3.12 -1.65
N LEU A 10 -4.78 2.76 -0.37
CA LEU A 10 -5.25 1.45 0.10
C LEU A 10 -6.71 1.19 -0.29
N ILE A 11 -7.58 2.20 -0.16
CA ILE A 11 -8.98 2.13 -0.60
C ILE A 11 -9.06 1.91 -2.12
N ALA A 12 -8.28 2.68 -2.89
CA ALA A 12 -8.28 2.58 -4.35
C ALA A 12 -7.75 1.22 -4.82
N ALA A 13 -6.67 0.71 -4.23
CA ALA A 13 -6.10 -0.61 -4.50
C ALA A 13 -7.04 -1.76 -4.06
N ALA A 14 -7.85 -1.55 -3.03
CA ALA A 14 -8.87 -2.52 -2.61
C ALA A 14 -9.97 -2.67 -3.67
N GLN A 15 -10.37 -1.56 -4.31
CA GLN A 15 -11.48 -1.51 -5.26
C GLN A 15 -11.06 -1.74 -6.72
N SER A 16 -9.84 -1.38 -7.10
CA SER A 16 -9.35 -1.46 -8.48
C SER A 16 -8.26 -2.51 -8.65
N GLU A 17 -8.57 -3.58 -9.39
CA GLU A 17 -7.56 -4.55 -9.78
C GLU A 17 -6.48 -3.94 -10.68
N GLN A 18 -6.85 -2.98 -11.52
CA GLN A 18 -5.90 -2.31 -12.42
C GLN A 18 -4.79 -1.60 -11.63
N ILE A 19 -5.15 -0.94 -10.51
CA ILE A 19 -4.16 -0.38 -9.59
C ILE A 19 -3.24 -1.50 -9.09
N ARG A 20 -3.79 -2.61 -8.60
CA ARG A 20 -3.00 -3.76 -8.13
C ARG A 20 -2.04 -4.33 -9.18
N GLN A 21 -2.34 -4.25 -10.49
CA GLN A 21 -1.47 -4.77 -11.54
C GLN A 21 -0.17 -3.96 -11.73
N TYR A 22 -0.19 -2.63 -11.52
CA TYR A 22 1.02 -1.78 -11.62
C TYR A 22 2.13 -2.15 -10.64
N PHE A 23 1.74 -2.96 -9.68
CA PHE A 23 2.34 -3.05 -8.40
C PHE A 23 2.85 -4.49 -8.17
N LYS A 24 2.27 -5.48 -8.85
CA LYS A 24 2.77 -6.88 -8.90
C LYS A 24 4.28 -7.03 -9.14
N SER A 25 4.90 -6.13 -9.89
CA SER A 25 6.33 -6.19 -10.23
C SER A 25 7.23 -5.45 -9.23
N VAL A 26 6.66 -4.70 -8.29
CA VAL A 26 7.40 -3.91 -7.29
C VAL A 26 7.99 -4.85 -6.25
N LYS A 27 9.30 -4.70 -6.01
CA LYS A 27 10.04 -5.55 -5.07
C LYS A 27 10.61 -4.79 -3.89
N THR A 28 10.63 -3.47 -3.94
CA THR A 28 11.23 -2.62 -2.90
C THR A 28 10.25 -1.54 -2.43
N PRO A 29 10.37 -1.07 -1.18
CA PRO A 29 9.56 0.03 -0.67
C PRO A 29 9.75 1.33 -1.45
N GLN A 30 10.95 1.58 -1.96
CA GLN A 30 11.27 2.74 -2.79
C GLN A 30 10.50 2.71 -4.12
N GLU A 31 10.55 1.58 -4.83
CA GLU A 31 9.79 1.39 -6.08
C GLU A 31 8.28 1.51 -5.84
N PHE A 32 7.81 1.04 -4.68
CA PHE A 32 6.41 1.17 -4.30
C PHE A 32 6.00 2.64 -4.21
N ALA A 33 6.76 3.44 -3.46
CA ALA A 33 6.51 4.86 -3.31
C ALA A 33 6.58 5.59 -4.66
N ASP A 34 7.52 5.20 -5.53
CA ASP A 34 7.65 5.78 -6.88
C ASP A 34 6.44 5.47 -7.77
N VAL A 35 5.98 4.21 -7.81
CA VAL A 35 4.80 3.83 -8.58
C VAL A 35 3.53 4.49 -8.02
N ALA A 36 3.40 4.57 -6.69
CA ALA A 36 2.29 5.28 -6.06
C ALA A 36 2.29 6.78 -6.41
N CYS A 37 3.46 7.41 -6.38
CA CYS A 37 3.64 8.81 -6.77
C CYS A 37 3.22 9.05 -8.23
N ARG A 38 3.60 8.16 -9.15
CA ARG A 38 3.18 8.23 -10.57
C ARG A 38 1.67 8.09 -10.77
N LEU A 39 0.98 7.40 -9.85
CA LEU A 39 -0.47 7.28 -9.84
C LEU A 39 -1.18 8.46 -9.14
N GLY A 40 -0.42 9.44 -8.66
CA GLY A 40 -0.93 10.62 -7.96
C GLY A 40 -1.05 10.47 -6.45
N TYR A 41 -0.53 9.38 -5.87
CA TYR A 41 -0.52 9.13 -4.43
C TYR A 41 0.88 9.38 -3.87
N GLU A 42 1.06 10.54 -3.22
CA GLU A 42 2.36 10.94 -2.69
C GLU A 42 2.45 10.64 -1.18
N PHE A 43 3.19 9.58 -0.82
CA PHE A 43 3.42 9.14 0.56
C PHE A 43 4.77 8.46 0.72
N SER A 44 5.31 8.44 1.95
CA SER A 44 6.51 7.68 2.28
C SER A 44 6.19 6.21 2.54
N PRO A 45 7.16 5.29 2.42
CA PRO A 45 7.02 3.91 2.88
C PRO A 45 6.58 3.82 4.36
N GLU A 46 7.01 4.77 5.19
CA GLU A 46 6.63 4.86 6.60
C GLU A 46 5.16 5.25 6.78
N ASP A 47 4.66 6.22 6.02
CA ASP A 47 3.25 6.61 6.01
C ASP A 47 2.36 5.43 5.64
N LEU A 48 2.76 4.65 4.63
CA LEU A 48 2.04 3.46 4.21
C LEU A 48 2.06 2.37 5.28
N LYS A 49 3.21 2.13 5.94
CA LYS A 49 3.28 1.19 7.07
C LYS A 49 2.33 1.60 8.19
N MET A 50 2.28 2.90 8.52
CA MET A 50 1.38 3.42 9.54
C MET A 50 -0.09 3.23 9.14
N ALA A 51 -0.46 3.62 7.92
CA ALA A 51 -1.82 3.41 7.40
C ALA A 51 -2.20 1.91 7.43
N VAL A 52 -1.30 1.05 6.99
CA VAL A 52 -1.46 -0.42 7.06
C VAL A 52 -1.64 -0.91 8.50
N ALA A 53 -0.87 -0.39 9.45
CA ALA A 53 -0.99 -0.76 10.86
C ALA A 53 -2.32 -0.30 11.45
N GLU A 54 -2.75 0.93 11.16
CA GLU A 54 -4.04 1.48 11.60
C GLU A 54 -5.22 0.69 11.04
N HIS A 55 -5.19 0.37 9.75
CA HIS A 55 -6.18 -0.52 9.12
C HIS A 55 -6.12 -1.92 9.73
N SER A 56 -4.94 -2.47 9.99
CA SER A 56 -4.82 -3.82 10.56
C SER A 56 -5.36 -3.93 11.99
N GLN A 57 -5.26 -2.86 12.79
CA GLN A 57 -5.78 -2.84 14.16
C GLN A 57 -7.30 -2.71 14.24
N ASN A 58 -7.94 -2.05 13.26
CA ASN A 58 -9.38 -1.81 13.26
C ASN A 58 -10.19 -2.77 12.36
N VAL A 59 -9.54 -3.73 11.70
CA VAL A 59 -10.22 -4.66 10.78
C VAL A 59 -10.61 -5.96 11.48
N THR A 60 -11.84 -6.01 11.99
CA THR A 60 -12.48 -7.21 12.56
C THR A 60 -12.86 -8.24 11.47
N GLN A 61 -12.96 -7.81 10.21
CA GLN A 61 -13.18 -8.69 9.06
C GLN A 61 -12.08 -8.49 8.01
N ARG A 62 -11.13 -9.43 7.96
CA ARG A 62 -10.17 -9.56 6.85
C ARG A 62 -10.93 -9.74 5.54
N ARG A 63 -11.33 -8.66 4.88
CA ARG A 63 -11.76 -8.75 3.49
C ARG A 63 -10.58 -9.29 2.71
N HIS A 64 -10.83 -10.26 1.84
CA HIS A 64 -9.87 -10.85 0.91
C HIS A 64 -9.44 -9.82 -0.17
N THR A 65 -9.08 -8.60 0.23
CA THR A 65 -8.51 -7.61 -0.68
C THR A 65 -7.07 -8.05 -0.92
N GLY A 66 -6.78 -8.51 -2.13
CA GLY A 66 -5.45 -8.99 -2.54
C GLY A 66 -4.32 -7.96 -2.38
N VAL A 67 -4.64 -6.73 -1.98
CA VAL A 67 -3.72 -5.70 -1.51
C VAL A 67 -2.82 -6.22 -0.38
N TRP A 68 -3.38 -6.98 0.57
CA TRP A 68 -2.63 -7.49 1.73
C TRP A 68 -1.55 -8.51 1.38
N GLU A 69 -1.81 -9.34 0.37
CA GLU A 69 -0.85 -10.33 -0.10
C GLU A 69 0.38 -9.63 -0.68
N TRP A 70 0.13 -8.54 -1.38
CA TRP A 70 1.16 -7.78 -2.06
C TRP A 70 1.92 -6.82 -1.13
N LEU A 71 1.27 -6.28 -0.09
CA LEU A 71 1.96 -5.65 1.04
C LEU A 71 2.85 -6.63 1.81
N ARG A 72 2.71 -7.96 1.68
CA ARG A 72 3.65 -8.91 2.30
C ARG A 72 4.83 -9.27 1.42
N THR A 73 4.73 -9.06 0.10
CA THR A 73 5.81 -9.41 -0.84
C THR A 73 6.93 -8.38 -0.89
N VAL A 74 6.70 -7.16 -0.41
CA VAL A 74 7.72 -6.11 -0.34
C VAL A 74 8.41 -6.17 1.04
N PRO A 75 9.75 -6.23 1.10
CA PRO A 75 10.49 -6.19 2.36
C PRO A 75 10.48 -4.76 2.90
N TRP A 76 9.49 -4.45 3.74
CA TRP A 76 9.30 -3.12 4.30
C TRP A 76 10.32 -2.76 5.39
N ILE A 77 10.98 -3.75 5.98
CA ILE A 77 11.99 -3.54 7.02
C ILE A 77 13.36 -3.63 6.35
N GLU A 78 14.03 -2.48 6.18
CA GLU A 78 15.48 -2.48 6.01
C GLU A 78 16.08 -2.96 7.33
N ARG A 79 16.84 -4.04 7.27
CA ARG A 79 17.44 -4.70 8.42
C ARG A 79 18.82 -4.14 8.69
#